data_AF-A0A358S651-F1
#
_entry.id   AF-A0A358S651-F1
#
_cell.length_a   1.000
_cell.length_b   1.000
_cell.length_c   1.000
_cell.angle_alpha   90.00
_cell.angle_beta   90.00
_cell.angle_gamma   90.00
#
_symmetry.space_group_name_H-M   'P 1'
#
loop_
_entity.id
_entity.type
_entity.pdbx_description
1 polymer ?
#
loop_
_entity_poly.entity_id
_entity_poly.type
_entity_poly.pdbx_seq_one_letter_code
_entity_poly.pdbx_strand_id
1 'polypeptide(L)'
;MRKYEEMGSIDTVYDIAVYGGSIWCAYPTSHTVKRFSLEDGSLEISISDGEIGMDRGSLFCYPESLTLLGNMLCVSDMGNNRVCRINLDTLEVETYLELDGPVFQYECVGEMEFALVGSGFYILYDKKTI
;
A
#
# COMPACT_ATOMS: atom_id res chain seq x y z
N MET A 1 20.63 16.68 19.46
CA MET A 1 20.35 16.44 18.02
C MET A 1 20.21 14.93 17.85
N ARG A 2 19.14 14.43 17.21
CA ARG A 2 19.00 12.98 16.96
C ARG A 2 19.97 12.59 15.84
N LYS A 3 20.63 11.44 15.99
CA LYS A 3 21.38 10.80 14.89
C LYS A 3 20.38 10.08 13.99
N TYR A 4 20.65 10.02 12.70
CA TYR A 4 19.86 9.27 11.72
C TYR A 4 20.81 8.41 10.89
N GLU A 5 20.33 7.24 10.50
CA GLU A 5 21.04 6.25 9.68
C GLU A 5 20.16 5.95 8.46
N GLU A 6 20.77 5.66 7.32
CA GLU A 6 20.05 5.35 6.09
C GLU A 6 19.48 3.93 6.16
N MET A 7 18.22 3.77 5.76
CA MET A 7 17.53 2.48 5.71
C MET A 7 17.01 2.26 4.29
N GLY A 8 17.77 1.49 3.51
CA GLY A 8 17.44 1.18 2.11
C GLY A 8 17.78 2.28 1.08
N SER A 9 17.82 1.91 -0.20
CA SER A 9 18.10 2.82 -1.32
C SER A 9 16.92 3.75 -1.62
N ILE A 10 17.23 5.00 -1.99
CA ILE A 10 16.30 6.04 -2.48
C ILE A 10 15.70 5.62 -3.84
N ASP A 11 14.69 4.78 -3.80
CA ASP A 11 13.53 5.04 -4.66
C ASP A 11 12.57 5.93 -3.84
N THR A 12 11.76 6.74 -4.53
CA THR A 12 10.81 7.61 -3.83
C THR A 12 9.82 6.73 -3.06
N VAL A 13 9.70 6.95 -1.76
CA VAL A 13 8.69 6.32 -0.90
C VAL A 13 7.57 7.32 -0.70
N TYR A 14 6.33 6.91 -0.96
CA TYR A 14 5.16 7.78 -0.74
C TYR A 14 4.54 7.56 0.64
N ASP A 15 4.59 6.34 1.16
CA ASP A 15 4.03 6.04 2.48
C ASP A 15 4.74 4.88 3.19
N ILE A 16 4.62 4.87 4.52
CA ILE A 16 5.16 3.83 5.39
C ILE A 16 4.12 3.33 6.40
N ALA A 17 4.18 2.04 6.72
CA ALA A 17 3.37 1.43 7.77
C ALA A 17 4.24 0.57 8.69
N VAL A 18 3.97 0.60 10.00
CA VAL A 18 4.74 -0.18 10.98
C VAL A 18 3.88 -1.30 11.54
N TYR A 19 4.37 -2.53 11.43
CA TYR A 19 3.69 -3.71 11.97
C TYR A 19 4.69 -4.68 12.58
N GLY A 20 4.48 -5.02 13.86
CA GLY A 20 5.38 -5.89 14.61
C GLY A 20 6.82 -5.34 14.63
N GLY A 21 7.78 -6.16 14.19
CA GLY A 21 9.20 -5.82 14.09
C GLY A 21 9.61 -5.27 12.72
N SER A 22 8.67 -4.83 11.89
CA SER A 22 8.95 -4.45 10.50
C SER A 22 8.34 -3.10 10.13
N ILE A 23 8.95 -2.45 9.15
CA ILE A 23 8.43 -1.29 8.45
C ILE A 23 8.14 -1.67 6.99
N TRP A 24 6.97 -1.32 6.53
CA TRP A 24 6.50 -1.49 5.16
C TRP A 24 6.52 -0.15 4.45
N CYS A 25 6.88 -0.15 3.18
CA CYS A 25 7.06 1.06 2.38
C CYS A 25 6.41 0.88 1.00
N ALA A 26 5.64 1.87 0.57
CA ALA A 26 5.11 1.95 -0.79
C ALA A 26 6.11 2.67 -1.70
N TYR A 27 6.60 1.97 -2.72
CA TYR A 27 7.52 2.49 -3.72
C TYR A 27 6.80 2.64 -5.07
N PRO A 28 6.20 3.80 -5.35
CA PRO A 28 5.42 4.05 -6.57
C PRO A 28 6.21 3.81 -7.85
N THR A 29 7.43 4.36 -7.95
CA THR A 29 8.21 4.38 -9.20
C THR A 29 8.77 3.02 -9.58
N SER A 30 9.00 2.15 -8.60
CA SER A 30 9.43 0.77 -8.83
C SER A 30 8.30 -0.23 -8.72
N HIS A 31 7.04 0.21 -8.61
CA HIS A 31 5.87 -0.66 -8.60
C HIS A 31 5.98 -1.76 -7.53
N THR A 32 6.51 -1.40 -6.36
CA THR A 32 6.82 -2.36 -5.30
C THR A 32 6.26 -1.92 -3.95
N VAL A 33 5.92 -2.91 -3.13
CA VAL A 33 5.77 -2.74 -1.69
C VAL A 33 6.88 -3.55 -1.02
N LYS A 34 7.68 -2.91 -0.17
CA LYS A 34 8.85 -3.53 0.47
C LYS A 34 8.71 -3.55 1.98
N ARG A 35 9.33 -4.54 2.61
CA ARG A 35 9.40 -4.69 4.07
C ARG A 35 10.84 -4.67 4.53
N PHE A 36 11.14 -3.89 5.57
CA PHE A 36 12.44 -3.84 6.21
C PHE A 36 12.33 -4.24 7.68
N SER A 37 13.40 -4.80 8.22
CA SER A 37 13.55 -5.08 9.64
C SER A 37 13.76 -3.78 10.43
N LEU A 38 13.05 -3.62 11.55
CA LEU A 38 13.32 -2.52 12.50
C LEU A 38 14.55 -2.77 13.37
N GLU A 39 15.09 -4.00 13.40
CA GLU A 39 16.27 -4.34 14.21
C GLU A 39 17.55 -3.79 13.60
N ASP A 40 17.73 -3.97 12.29
CA ASP A 40 18.97 -3.65 11.59
C ASP A 40 18.77 -2.87 10.28
N GLY A 41 17.51 -2.57 9.91
CA GLY A 41 17.19 -1.84 8.69
C GLY A 41 17.34 -2.65 7.40
N SER A 42 17.56 -3.96 7.49
CA SER A 42 17.74 -4.82 6.31
C SER A 42 16.43 -4.98 5.53
N LEU A 43 16.54 -5.05 4.19
CA LEU A 43 15.42 -5.39 3.31
C LEU A 43 15.10 -6.88 3.47
N GLU A 44 13.89 -7.19 3.91
CA GLU A 44 13.44 -8.57 4.10
C GLU A 44 12.58 -9.07 2.93
N ILE A 45 11.74 -8.19 2.38
CA ILE A 45 10.76 -8.54 1.32
C ILE A 45 10.66 -7.40 0.31
N SER A 46 10.56 -7.78 -0.97
CA SER A 46 10.14 -6.88 -2.06
C SER A 46 9.04 -7.58 -2.87
N ILE A 47 7.82 -7.05 -2.84
CA ILE A 47 6.66 -7.61 -3.55
C ILE A 47 6.45 -6.84 -4.85
N SER A 48 6.62 -7.51 -5.98
CA SER A 48 6.29 -7.06 -7.33
C SER A 48 6.23 -8.24 -8.30
N ASP A 49 5.72 -8.02 -9.50
CA ASP A 49 5.80 -8.94 -10.64
C ASP A 49 6.95 -8.60 -11.62
N GLY A 50 7.70 -7.52 -11.36
CA GLY A 50 8.81 -7.07 -12.18
C GLY A 50 8.41 -6.16 -13.35
N GLU A 51 7.11 -5.91 -13.54
CA GLU A 51 6.61 -4.98 -14.54
C GLU A 51 6.85 -3.52 -14.08
N ILE A 52 7.31 -2.68 -15.00
CA ILE A 52 7.59 -1.26 -14.74
C ILE A 52 6.82 -0.43 -15.77
N GLY A 53 6.09 0.58 -15.32
CA GLY A 53 5.30 1.45 -16.19
C GLY A 53 3.83 1.53 -15.77
N MET A 54 3.06 2.38 -16.45
CA MET A 54 1.64 2.60 -16.14
C MET A 54 0.69 1.52 -16.70
N ASP A 55 1.19 0.31 -16.90
CA ASP A 55 0.40 -0.78 -17.48
C ASP A 55 -0.57 -1.30 -16.43
N ARG A 56 -1.86 -1.12 -16.69
CA ARG A 56 -2.92 -1.69 -15.86
C ARG A 56 -2.88 -3.20 -15.90
N GLY A 57 -2.97 -3.82 -14.72
CA GLY A 57 -3.00 -5.28 -14.57
C GLY A 57 -1.71 -5.87 -14.02
N SER A 58 -0.66 -5.08 -13.79
CA SER A 58 0.47 -5.49 -12.96
C SER A 58 0.04 -5.74 -11.51
N LEU A 59 0.88 -6.44 -10.74
CA LEU A 59 0.64 -6.69 -9.32
C LEU A 59 0.47 -5.38 -8.54
N PHE A 60 1.31 -4.39 -8.84
CA PHE A 60 1.15 -3.01 -8.38
C PHE A 60 1.42 -2.02 -9.51
N CYS A 61 0.63 -0.96 -9.56
CA CYS A 61 0.77 0.15 -10.50
C CYS A 61 0.75 1.45 -9.70
N TYR A 62 1.93 2.02 -9.40
CA TYR A 62 2.09 3.21 -8.56
C TYR A 62 1.37 3.09 -7.19
N PRO A 63 1.82 2.19 -6.29
CA PRO A 63 1.25 2.14 -4.94
C PRO A 63 1.51 3.47 -4.21
N GLU A 64 0.45 4.08 -3.66
CA GLU A 64 0.49 5.44 -3.07
C GLU A 64 0.49 5.41 -1.54
N SER A 65 -0.46 4.69 -0.92
CA SER A 65 -0.65 4.69 0.53
C SER A 65 -0.74 3.28 1.11
N LEU A 66 -0.43 3.17 2.40
CA LEU A 66 -0.42 1.94 3.19
C LEU A 66 -1.28 2.10 4.46
N THR A 67 -2.30 1.27 4.62
CA THR A 67 -3.16 1.28 5.81
C THR A 67 -3.20 -0.09 6.46
N LEU A 68 -2.91 -0.15 7.76
CA LEU A 68 -2.98 -1.38 8.53
C LEU A 68 -4.39 -1.64 9.04
N LEU A 69 -4.92 -2.83 8.72
CA LEU A 69 -6.19 -3.33 9.23
C LEU A 69 -6.00 -4.74 9.76
N GLY A 70 -5.71 -4.85 11.06
CA GLY A 70 -5.41 -6.15 11.69
C GLY A 70 -4.13 -6.77 11.12
N ASN A 71 -4.23 -7.96 10.52
CA ASN A 71 -3.12 -8.64 9.83
C ASN A 71 -3.07 -8.36 8.32
N MET A 72 -3.87 -7.41 7.83
CA MET A 72 -3.90 -7.03 6.42
C MET A 72 -3.29 -5.65 6.26
N LEU A 73 -2.40 -5.51 5.28
CA LEU A 73 -1.89 -4.22 4.83
C LEU A 73 -2.61 -3.81 3.56
N CYS A 74 -3.54 -2.87 3.67
CA CYS A 74 -4.21 -2.27 2.52
C CYS A 74 -3.24 -1.36 1.78
N VAL A 75 -3.25 -1.44 0.45
CA VAL A 75 -2.40 -0.66 -0.46
C VAL A 75 -3.31 0.06 -1.45
N SER A 76 -3.19 1.39 -1.51
CA SER A 76 -3.81 2.18 -2.58
C SER A 76 -3.02 1.97 -3.87
N ASP A 77 -3.51 1.07 -4.71
CA ASP A 77 -2.86 0.64 -5.95
C ASP A 77 -3.37 1.54 -7.10
N MET A 78 -2.82 2.75 -7.14
CA MET A 78 -3.39 3.92 -7.82
C MET A 78 -3.67 3.69 -9.29
N GLY A 79 -2.68 3.22 -10.06
CA GLY A 79 -2.80 3.00 -11.49
C GLY A 79 -3.76 1.87 -11.85
N ASN A 80 -3.91 0.90 -10.95
CA ASN A 80 -4.86 -0.21 -11.08
C ASN A 80 -6.27 0.14 -10.57
N ASN A 81 -6.51 1.36 -10.10
CA ASN A 81 -7.83 1.82 -9.63
C ASN A 81 -8.45 0.93 -8.53
N ARG A 82 -7.63 0.43 -7.62
CA ARG A 82 -8.11 -0.47 -6.56
C ARG A 82 -7.43 -0.18 -5.24
N VAL A 83 -8.06 -0.65 -4.16
CA VAL A 83 -7.33 -0.98 -2.94
C VAL A 83 -7.14 -2.49 -2.96
N CYS A 84 -5.90 -2.93 -2.88
CA CYS A 84 -5.58 -4.33 -2.64
C CYS A 84 -5.11 -4.49 -1.19
N ARG A 85 -5.02 -5.72 -0.71
CA ARG A 85 -4.54 -6.02 0.64
C ARG A 85 -3.52 -7.14 0.60
N ILE A 86 -2.46 -6.98 1.38
CA ILE A 86 -1.41 -7.97 1.58
C ILE A 86 -1.68 -8.63 2.93
N ASN A 87 -1.85 -9.95 2.94
CA ASN A 87 -1.85 -10.71 4.18
C ASN A 87 -0.42 -10.71 4.76
N LEU A 88 -0.24 -10.19 5.96
CA LEU A 88 1.09 -10.00 6.55
C LEU A 88 1.78 -11.31 6.98
N ASP A 89 1.01 -12.40 7.10
CA ASP A 89 1.51 -13.73 7.46
C ASP A 89 1.87 -14.55 6.20
N THR A 90 1.03 -14.50 5.15
CA THR A 90 1.18 -15.32 3.93
C THR A 90 1.80 -14.57 2.75
N LEU A 91 1.84 -13.24 2.80
CA LEU A 91 2.24 -12.33 1.73
C LEU A 91 1.34 -12.39 0.47
N GLU A 92 0.21 -13.08 0.55
CA GLU A 92 -0.76 -13.12 -0.53
C GLU A 92 -1.39 -11.73 -0.73
N VAL A 93 -1.48 -11.32 -2.00
CA VAL A 93 -2.09 -10.05 -2.40
C VAL A 93 -3.42 -10.35 -3.04
N GLU A 94 -4.48 -9.70 -2.57
CA GLU A 94 -5.81 -9.80 -3.17
C GLU A 94 -6.46 -8.43 -3.34
N THR A 95 -7.34 -8.31 -4.32
CA THR A 95 -8.13 -7.08 -4.50
C THR A 95 -9.17 -7.00 -3.40
N TYR A 96 -9.18 -5.89 -2.66
CA TYR A 96 -10.14 -5.65 -1.59
C TYR A 96 -11.37 -4.90 -2.12
N LEU A 97 -11.14 -3.83 -2.90
CA LEU A 97 -12.19 -3.07 -3.58
C LEU A 97 -11.66 -2.42 -4.86
N GLU A 98 -12.52 -2.32 -5.86
CA GLU A 98 -12.27 -1.56 -7.09
C GLU A 98 -13.01 -0.23 -7.04
N LEU A 99 -12.39 0.84 -7.55
CA LEU A 99 -12.90 2.20 -7.54
C LEU A 99 -12.92 2.79 -8.96
N ASP A 100 -13.82 3.74 -9.18
CA ASP A 100 -13.92 4.47 -10.45
C ASP A 100 -12.93 5.64 -10.50
N GLY A 101 -11.64 5.32 -10.56
CA GLY A 101 -10.56 6.29 -10.70
C GLY A 101 -9.28 5.90 -9.96
N PRO A 102 -8.19 6.63 -10.21
CA PRO A 102 -6.94 6.44 -9.48
C PRO A 102 -7.17 6.62 -7.99
N VAL A 103 -6.62 5.72 -7.17
CA VAL A 103 -6.76 5.72 -5.70
C VAL A 103 -5.48 6.24 -5.08
N PHE A 104 -5.52 7.43 -4.47
CA PHE A 104 -4.35 8.06 -3.86
C PHE A 104 -4.22 7.72 -2.38
N GLN A 105 -5.35 7.56 -1.70
CA GLN A 105 -5.35 7.18 -0.30
C GLN A 105 -6.60 6.37 0.01
N TYR A 106 -6.43 5.37 0.85
CA TYR A 106 -7.50 4.63 1.51
C TYR A 106 -7.20 4.71 3.01
N GLU A 107 -8.22 4.85 3.84
CA GLU A 107 -8.08 4.79 5.29
C GLU A 107 -9.30 4.13 5.91
N CYS A 108 -9.09 3.46 7.05
CA CYS A 108 -10.16 2.84 7.82
C CYS A 108 -10.06 3.26 9.29
N VAL A 109 -11.18 3.72 9.85
CA VAL A 109 -11.31 4.11 11.26
C VAL A 109 -12.57 3.50 11.84
N GLY A 110 -12.39 2.43 12.63
CA GLY A 110 -13.50 1.61 13.10
C GLY A 110 -14.16 0.90 11.92
N GLU A 111 -15.47 1.10 11.75
CA GLU A 111 -16.24 0.55 10.61
C GLU A 111 -16.35 1.54 9.44
N MET A 112 -15.71 2.72 9.53
CA MET A 112 -15.78 3.72 8.48
C MET A 112 -14.55 3.62 7.59
N GLU A 113 -14.81 3.56 6.29
CA GLU A 113 -13.78 3.51 5.25
C GLU A 113 -13.82 4.80 4.44
N PHE A 114 -12.65 5.30 4.07
CA PHE A 114 -12.47 6.53 3.31
C PHE A 114 -11.55 6.27 2.13
N ALA A 115 -11.83 6.92 1.00
CA ALA A 115 -10.92 6.90 -0.15
C ALA A 115 -10.80 8.29 -0.78
N LEU A 116 -9.55 8.72 -0.98
CA LEU A 116 -9.22 9.80 -1.90
C LEU A 116 -8.98 9.18 -3.28
N VAL A 117 -9.89 9.43 -4.20
CA VAL A 117 -9.74 9.04 -5.61
C VAL A 117 -9.65 10.28 -6.50
N GLY A 118 -9.25 10.11 -7.76
CA GLY A 118 -9.07 11.24 -8.68
C GLY A 118 -10.29 12.17 -8.86
N SER A 119 -11.49 11.68 -8.58
CA SER A 119 -12.72 12.48 -8.66
C SER A 119 -13.11 13.16 -7.35
N GLY A 120 -12.48 12.85 -6.21
CA GLY A 120 -12.82 13.43 -4.91
C GLY A 120 -12.48 12.56 -3.70
N PHE A 121 -12.91 13.02 -2.54
CA PHE A 121 -12.76 12.33 -1.26
C PHE A 121 -14.11 11.75 -0.81
N TYR A 122 -14.14 10.44 -0.55
CA TYR A 122 -15.36 9.68 -0.34
C TYR A 122 -15.33 8.95 0.99
N ILE A 123 -16.50 8.86 1.62
CA ILE A 123 -16.80 7.84 2.62
C ILE A 123 -17.35 6.64 1.84
N LEU A 124 -16.77 5.46 2.05
CA LEU A 124 -17.21 4.24 1.43
C LEU A 124 -18.27 3.58 2.33
N TYR A 125 -19.36 3.13 1.70
CA TYR A 125 -20.40 2.38 2.37
C TYR A 125 -20.40 0.96 1.82
N ASP A 126 -20.58 0.00 2.72
CA ASP A 126 -20.57 -1.41 2.39
C ASP A 126 -21.64 -1.74 1.33
N LYS A 127 -21.33 -2.62 0.37
CA LYS A 127 -22.22 -2.97 -0.77
C LYS A 127 -23.47 -3.78 -0.35
N LYS A 128 -23.80 -3.85 0.94
CA LYS A 128 -25.01 -4.52 1.44
C LYS A 128 -26.04 -3.51 1.89
N THR A 129 -26.91 -3.11 0.95
CA THR A 129 -28.39 -3.22 1.01
C THR A 129 -29.02 -2.28 -0.04
N ILE A 130 -29.31 -2.81 -1.22
CA ILE A 130 -30.54 -2.50 -1.99
C ILE A 130 -31.25 -3.84 -2.21
#